data_AF-A0AAJ0AE40-F1
#
_entry.id   AF-A0AAJ0AE40-F1
#
_cell.length_a   1.000
_cell.length_b   1.000
_cell.length_c   1.000
_cell.angle_alpha   90.00
_cell.angle_beta   90.00
_cell.angle_gamma   90.00
#
_symmetry.space_group_name_H-M   'P 1'
#
loop_
_entity.id
_entity.type
_entity.pdbx_description
1 polymer ?
#
loop_
_entity_poly.entity_id
_entity_poly.type
_entity_poly.pdbx_seq_one_letter_code
_entity_poly.pdbx_strand_id
1 'polypeptide(L)'
;MPAFQPPKMTYEKNKAWRRIAKPDFHNPKMIWGDYWRRFNTIAVPLLDEDAYFADIMAAAKHAENRGHLEELLAAKHEERRRDLDNFVRDIALSSINFRQHFSSTSTRDAALKIGQTGSMDSFIQFVCGVVFGW
;
A
#
# COMPACT_ATOMS: atom_id res chain seq x y z
N MET A 1 -0.84 -9.05 -7.06
CA MET A 1 -1.36 -9.07 -5.67
C MET A 1 -1.94 -7.68 -5.42
N PRO A 2 -3.12 -7.53 -4.78
CA PRO A 2 -3.59 -6.20 -4.44
C PRO A 2 -2.55 -5.52 -3.53
N ALA A 3 -2.14 -4.32 -3.89
CA ALA A 3 -1.19 -3.53 -3.11
C ALA A 3 -1.74 -3.26 -1.70
N PHE A 4 -0.85 -3.04 -0.73
CA PHE A 4 -1.18 -2.74 0.67
C PHE A 4 -1.89 -3.85 1.46
N GLN A 5 -2.18 -4.99 0.83
CA GLN A 5 -2.76 -6.15 1.50
C GLN A 5 -1.68 -7.14 1.94
N PRO A 6 -1.91 -7.90 3.03
CA PRO A 6 -1.02 -8.99 3.39
C PRO A 6 -0.85 -9.97 2.22
N PRO A 7 0.36 -10.46 1.97
CA PRO A 7 0.58 -11.40 0.88
C PRO A 7 -0.14 -12.73 1.12
N LYS A 8 -0.51 -13.39 0.02
CA LYS A 8 -1.00 -14.76 0.10
C LYS A 8 0.13 -15.67 0.61
N MET A 9 -0.19 -16.44 1.62
CA MET A 9 0.75 -17.34 2.27
C MET A 9 1.11 -18.51 1.35
N THR A 10 2.39 -18.67 1.05
CA THR A 10 2.88 -19.80 0.24
C THR A 10 3.08 -21.04 1.11
N TYR A 11 2.99 -22.22 0.49
CA TYR A 11 3.26 -23.49 1.16
C TYR A 11 4.67 -23.54 1.78
N GLU A 12 5.68 -23.01 1.08
CA GLU A 12 7.06 -23.00 1.57
C GLU A 12 7.24 -22.11 2.81
N LYS A 13 6.62 -20.91 2.83
CA LYS A 13 6.67 -20.03 4.01
C LYS A 13 5.93 -20.65 5.20
N ASN A 14 4.81 -21.33 4.94
CA ASN A 14 4.09 -22.12 5.94
C ASN A 14 4.96 -23.21 6.57
N LYS A 15 5.60 -24.00 5.72
CA LYS A 15 6.45 -25.11 6.13
C LYS A 15 7.65 -24.61 6.93
N ALA A 16 8.28 -23.51 6.50
CA ALA A 16 9.37 -22.86 7.20
C ALA A 16 8.94 -22.39 8.60
N TRP A 17 7.79 -21.73 8.71
CA TRP A 17 7.25 -21.31 10.01
C TRP A 17 7.03 -22.48 10.96
N ARG A 18 6.30 -23.51 10.51
CA ARG A 18 5.98 -24.68 11.34
C ARG A 18 7.23 -25.42 11.83
N ARG A 19 8.35 -25.35 11.13
CA ARG A 19 9.61 -25.98 11.57
C ARG A 19 10.23 -25.31 12.80
N ILE A 20 10.03 -24.00 12.96
CA ILE A 20 10.69 -23.21 14.02
C ILE A 20 9.72 -22.69 15.08
N ALA A 21 8.44 -22.61 14.75
CA ALA A 21 7.41 -22.04 15.61
C ALA A 21 7.11 -22.98 16.78
N LYS A 22 7.21 -22.44 18.00
CA LYS A 22 6.84 -23.14 19.22
C LYS A 22 5.32 -23.35 19.28
N PRO A 23 4.84 -24.30 20.12
CA PRO A 23 3.41 -24.65 20.18
C PRO A 23 2.46 -23.47 20.38
N ASP A 24 2.88 -22.46 21.15
CA ASP A 24 2.14 -21.23 21.48
C ASP A 24 1.92 -20.29 20.28
N PHE A 25 2.78 -20.33 19.27
CA PHE A 25 2.65 -19.53 18.03
C PHE A 25 2.78 -20.37 16.76
N HIS A 26 2.46 -21.66 16.84
CA HIS A 26 2.64 -22.59 15.71
C HIS A 26 1.69 -22.31 14.53
N ASN A 27 0.57 -21.61 14.77
CA ASN A 27 -0.43 -21.32 13.76
C ASN A 27 0.04 -20.23 12.77
N PRO A 28 0.28 -20.56 11.48
CA PRO A 28 0.78 -19.60 10.50
C PRO A 28 -0.21 -18.46 10.17
N LYS A 29 -1.50 -18.62 10.50
CA LYS A 29 -2.51 -17.57 10.26
C LYS A 29 -2.20 -16.28 11.01
N MET A 30 -1.47 -16.35 12.13
CA MET A 30 -1.10 -15.16 12.91
C MET A 30 -0.10 -14.26 12.18
N ILE A 31 0.81 -14.83 11.37
CA ILE A 31 1.88 -14.09 10.68
C ILE A 31 1.32 -13.03 9.74
N TRP A 32 0.43 -13.45 8.83
CA TRP A 32 -0.11 -12.57 7.78
C TRP A 32 -1.44 -11.93 8.17
N GLY A 33 -1.95 -12.24 9.37
CA GLY A 33 -3.11 -11.60 9.97
C GLY A 33 -2.69 -10.56 11.00
N ASP A 34 -2.65 -10.97 12.27
CA ASP A 34 -2.42 -10.06 13.40
C ASP A 34 -1.00 -9.46 13.39
N TYR A 35 0.03 -10.29 13.20
CA TYR A 35 1.42 -9.83 13.26
C TYR A 35 1.76 -8.91 12.11
N TRP A 36 1.27 -9.18 10.90
CA TRP A 36 1.44 -8.27 9.76
C TRP A 36 0.86 -6.89 10.05
N ARG A 37 -0.36 -6.81 10.61
CA ARG A 37 -1.00 -5.53 10.91
C ARG A 37 -0.31 -4.80 12.06
N ARG A 38 0.10 -5.50 13.12
CA ARG A 38 0.63 -4.88 14.34
C ARG A 38 2.13 -4.57 14.27
N PHE A 39 2.92 -5.42 13.62
CA PHE A 39 4.38 -5.35 13.67
C PHE A 39 5.02 -5.01 12.33
N ASN A 40 4.25 -5.00 11.23
CA ASN A 40 4.77 -4.68 9.89
C ASN A 40 4.02 -3.51 9.22
N THR A 41 2.87 -3.09 9.75
CA THR A 41 2.05 -2.03 9.13
C THR A 41 2.02 -0.80 10.02
N ILE A 42 2.25 0.37 9.41
CA ILE A 42 2.06 1.68 10.03
C ILE A 42 0.95 2.44 9.29
N ALA A 43 0.34 3.42 9.95
CA ALA A 43 -0.56 4.35 9.28
C ALA A 43 0.27 5.35 8.46
N VAL A 44 -0.08 5.50 7.18
CA VAL A 44 0.51 6.48 6.28
C VAL A 44 -0.62 7.35 5.74
N PRO A 45 -0.54 8.68 5.87
CA PRO A 45 -1.55 9.57 5.30
C PRO A 45 -1.71 9.37 3.79
N LEU A 46 -2.95 9.40 3.28
CA LEU A 46 -3.23 9.35 1.84
C LEU A 46 -2.90 10.68 1.13
N LEU A 47 -2.97 11.78 1.87
CA LEU A 47 -2.72 13.14 1.41
C LEU A 47 -1.67 13.78 2.31
N ASP A 48 -0.96 14.76 1.75
CA ASP A 48 -0.21 15.73 2.56
C ASP A 48 -1.16 16.63 3.38
N GLU A 49 -0.57 17.41 4.29
CA GLU A 49 -1.29 18.26 5.24
C GLU A 49 -2.20 19.28 4.55
N ASP A 50 -1.69 19.99 3.55
CA ASP A 50 -2.42 21.06 2.86
C ASP A 50 -3.58 20.50 2.05
N ALA A 51 -3.35 19.40 1.32
CA ALA A 51 -4.39 18.73 0.55
C ALA A 51 -5.49 18.14 1.47
N TYR A 52 -5.11 17.56 2.60
CA TYR A 52 -6.06 17.07 3.60
C TYR A 52 -6.89 18.20 4.20
N PHE A 53 -6.24 19.31 4.57
CA PHE A 53 -6.93 20.48 5.13
C PHE A 53 -7.91 21.09 4.13
N ALA A 54 -7.53 21.17 2.85
CA ALA A 54 -8.43 21.62 1.79
C ALA A 54 -9.68 20.74 1.67
N ASP A 55 -9.54 19.41 1.74
CA ASP A 55 -10.66 18.46 1.70
C ASP A 55 -11.57 18.64 2.94
N ILE A 56 -11.00 18.87 4.13
CA ILE A 56 -11.79 19.19 5.34
C ILE A 56 -12.59 20.49 5.15
N MET A 57 -11.92 21.55 4.69
CA MET A 57 -12.57 22.85 4.50
C MET A 57 -13.68 22.79 3.47
N ALA A 58 -13.51 22.01 2.40
CA ALA A 58 -14.55 21.77 1.41
C ALA A 58 -15.75 21.03 2.03
N ALA A 59 -15.51 19.93 2.75
CA ALA A 59 -16.58 19.17 3.40
C ALA A 59 -17.33 20.00 4.45
N ALA A 60 -16.60 20.78 5.28
CA ALA A 60 -17.18 21.62 6.31
C ALA A 60 -18.11 22.71 5.77
N LYS A 61 -17.84 23.25 4.57
CA LYS A 61 -18.72 24.23 3.92
C LYS A 61 -20.08 23.65 3.52
N HIS A 62 -20.15 22.34 3.29
CA HIS A 62 -21.36 21.65 2.85
C HIS A 62 -22.06 20.86 3.96
N ALA A 63 -21.35 20.62 5.07
CA ALA A 63 -21.87 19.86 6.19
C ALA A 63 -22.92 20.68 6.98
N GLU A 64 -24.06 20.06 7.24
CA GLU A 64 -25.14 20.65 8.05
C GLU A 64 -24.87 20.48 9.56
N ASN A 65 -24.13 19.44 9.91
CA ASN A 65 -23.77 19.08 11.28
C ASN A 65 -22.54 18.15 11.26
N ARG A 66 -22.07 17.79 12.45
CA ARG A 66 -20.89 16.91 12.61
C ARG A 66 -21.06 15.54 11.96
N GLY A 67 -22.23 14.91 12.07
CA GLY A 67 -22.47 13.60 11.45
C GLY A 67 -22.36 13.67 9.93
N HIS A 68 -23.00 14.68 9.33
CA HIS A 68 -22.92 14.91 7.88
C HIS A 68 -21.47 15.21 7.44
N LEU A 69 -20.69 15.95 8.24
CA LEU A 69 -19.26 16.17 7.96
C LEU A 69 -18.48 14.85 7.94
N GLU A 70 -18.67 14.00 8.95
CA GLU A 70 -17.98 12.70 9.05
C GLU A 70 -18.37 11.78 7.88
N GLU A 71 -19.63 11.81 7.41
CA GLU A 71 -20.09 11.08 6.22
C GLU A 71 -19.41 11.57 4.93
N LEU A 72 -19.33 12.89 4.72
CA LEU A 72 -18.65 13.47 3.56
C LEU A 72 -17.16 13.11 3.55
N LEU A 73 -16.50 13.18 4.70
CA LEU A 73 -15.08 12.81 4.84
C LEU A 73 -14.87 11.30 4.62
N ALA A 74 -15.75 10.44 5.12
CA ALA A 74 -15.67 9.00 4.89
C ALA A 74 -15.84 8.64 3.42
N ALA A 75 -16.81 9.27 2.74
CA ALA A 75 -17.00 9.08 1.30
C ALA A 75 -15.77 9.53 0.49
N LYS A 76 -15.18 10.67 0.85
CA LYS A 76 -13.96 11.17 0.21
C LYS A 76 -12.77 10.25 0.47
N HIS A 77 -12.61 9.75 1.69
CA HIS A 77 -11.56 8.79 2.01
C HIS A 77 -11.66 7.52 1.15
N GLU A 78 -12.86 6.97 0.98
CA GLU A 78 -13.07 5.76 0.16
C GLU A 78 -12.83 6.00 -1.33
N GLU A 79 -13.19 7.19 -1.85
CA GLU A 79 -12.82 7.63 -3.20
C GLU A 79 -11.28 7.65 -3.36
N ARG A 80 -10.57 8.37 -2.49
CA ARG A 80 -9.10 8.49 -2.53
C ARG A 80 -8.41 7.14 -2.40
N ARG A 81 -8.94 6.25 -1.55
CA ARG A 81 -8.39 4.91 -1.36
C ARG A 81 -8.50 4.08 -2.62
N ARG A 82 -9.64 4.12 -3.31
CA ARG A 82 -9.84 3.46 -4.61
C ARG A 82 -8.94 4.04 -5.69
N ASP A 83 -8.80 5.36 -5.74
CA ASP A 83 -7.90 6.02 -6.70
C ASP A 83 -6.46 5.57 -6.50
N LEU A 84 -5.96 5.57 -5.26
CA LEU A 84 -4.62 5.08 -4.95
C LEU A 84 -4.43 3.62 -5.37
N ASP A 85 -5.37 2.74 -5.07
CA ASP A 85 -5.30 1.33 -5.46
C ASP A 85 -5.29 1.16 -7.00
N ASN A 86 -6.05 1.98 -7.72
CA ASN A 86 -6.03 2.01 -9.18
C ASN A 86 -4.68 2.51 -9.73
N PHE A 87 -4.16 3.63 -9.21
CA PHE A 87 -2.87 4.17 -9.65
C PHE A 87 -1.73 3.16 -9.44
N VAL A 88 -1.67 2.52 -8.28
CA VAL A 88 -0.63 1.52 -7.99
C VAL A 88 -0.76 0.30 -8.89
N ARG A 89 -1.99 -0.13 -9.21
CA ARG A 89 -2.23 -1.20 -10.18
C ARG A 89 -1.77 -0.79 -11.59
N ASP A 90 -2.04 0.43 -12.01
CA ASP A 90 -1.69 0.92 -13.35
C ASP A 90 -0.17 1.07 -13.52
N ILE A 91 0.56 1.42 -12.46
CA ILE A 91 2.03 1.35 -12.43
C ILE A 91 2.51 -0.08 -12.69
N ALA A 92 1.90 -1.08 -12.03
CA ALA A 92 2.26 -2.48 -12.24
C ALA A 92 2.00 -2.93 -13.69
N LEU A 93 0.82 -2.62 -14.22
CA LEU A 93 0.42 -2.98 -15.58
C LEU A 93 1.32 -2.30 -16.62
N SER A 94 1.63 -1.02 -16.43
CA SER A 94 2.51 -0.28 -17.33
C SER A 94 3.92 -0.85 -17.34
N SER A 95 4.42 -1.28 -16.17
CA SER A 95 5.72 -1.95 -16.05
C SER A 95 5.79 -3.28 -16.81
N ILE A 96 4.66 -3.97 -16.98
CA ILE A 96 4.58 -5.22 -17.73
C ILE A 96 4.43 -4.95 -19.23
N ASN A 97 3.51 -4.07 -19.61
CA ASN A 97 3.03 -3.90 -20.98
C ASN A 97 3.87 -2.91 -21.80
N PHE A 98 4.51 -1.93 -21.15
CA PHE A 98 5.21 -0.85 -21.83
C PHE A 98 6.69 -0.80 -21.45
N ARG A 99 7.38 -1.93 -21.63
CA ARG A 99 8.79 -2.09 -21.26
C ARG A 99 9.69 -1.02 -21.89
N GLN A 100 9.35 -0.57 -23.10
CA GLN A 100 10.09 0.44 -23.85
C GLN A 100 10.02 1.86 -23.25
N HIS A 101 9.07 2.14 -22.34
CA HIS A 101 8.96 3.46 -21.70
C HIS A 101 9.85 3.60 -20.45
N PHE A 102 10.51 2.53 -20.02
CA PHE A 102 11.40 2.57 -18.87
C PHE A 102 12.84 2.78 -19.33
N SER A 103 13.55 3.69 -18.66
CA SER A 103 14.95 4.00 -18.95
C SER A 103 15.90 2.83 -18.68
N SER A 104 15.53 1.91 -17.79
CA SER A 104 16.32 0.72 -17.48
C SER A 104 15.43 -0.44 -16.99
N THR A 105 16.01 -1.65 -17.00
CA THR A 105 15.37 -2.84 -16.42
C THR A 105 15.18 -2.70 -14.91
N SER A 106 16.16 -2.14 -14.20
CA SER A 106 16.10 -1.90 -12.75
C SER A 106 14.94 -0.96 -12.38
N THR A 107 14.78 0.14 -13.11
CA THR A 107 13.67 1.09 -12.92
C THR A 107 12.32 0.39 -13.07
N ARG A 108 12.17 -0.42 -14.13
CA ARG A 108 10.95 -1.16 -14.41
C ARG A 108 10.64 -2.17 -13.31
N ASP A 109 11.63 -2.94 -12.89
CA ASP A 109 11.44 -4.00 -11.90
C ASP A 109 11.10 -3.41 -10.53
N ALA A 110 11.68 -2.27 -10.17
CA ALA A 110 11.31 -1.55 -8.96
C ALA A 110 9.90 -0.94 -9.03
N ALA A 111 9.51 -0.33 -10.16
CA ALA A 111 8.15 0.15 -10.38
C ALA A 111 7.12 -0.99 -10.29
N LEU A 112 7.42 -2.14 -10.90
CA LEU A 112 6.61 -3.35 -10.80
C LEU A 112 6.49 -3.83 -9.35
N LYS A 113 7.61 -3.82 -8.60
CA LYS A 113 7.65 -4.24 -7.20
C LYS A 113 6.78 -3.36 -6.31
N ILE A 114 6.80 -2.04 -6.50
CA ILE A 114 5.85 -1.12 -5.84
C ILE A 114 4.41 -1.53 -6.17
N GLY A 115 4.10 -1.66 -7.46
CA GLY A 115 2.76 -1.99 -7.94
C GLY A 115 2.22 -3.32 -7.40
N GLN A 116 3.09 -4.28 -7.13
CA GLN A 116 2.71 -5.60 -6.61
C GLN A 116 2.62 -5.66 -5.09
N THR A 117 3.45 -4.90 -4.37
CA THR A 117 3.59 -5.02 -2.91
C THR A 117 2.87 -3.90 -2.16
N GLY A 118 2.89 -2.67 -2.68
CA GLY A 118 2.44 -1.47 -1.98
C GLY A 118 3.21 -1.22 -0.67
N SER A 119 4.36 -1.86 -0.45
CA SER A 119 5.10 -1.73 0.81
C SER A 119 5.97 -0.48 0.82
N MET A 120 6.06 0.19 1.97
CA MET A 120 6.92 1.37 2.15
C MET A 120 8.39 1.09 1.77
N ASP A 121 8.92 -0.10 2.07
CA ASP A 121 10.28 -0.51 1.68
C ASP A 121 10.51 -0.41 0.16
N SER A 122 9.61 -1.00 -0.64
CA SER A 122 9.66 -0.90 -2.11
C SER A 122 9.55 0.54 -2.61
N PHE A 123 8.71 1.37 -1.97
CA PHE A 123 8.61 2.79 -2.32
C PHE A 123 9.91 3.55 -2.06
N ILE A 124 10.52 3.36 -0.89
CA ILE A 124 11.80 4.00 -0.53
C ILE A 124 12.91 3.53 -1.47
N GLN A 125 13.01 2.24 -1.76
CA GLN A 125 13.99 1.71 -2.72
C GLN A 125 13.85 2.36 -4.09
N PHE A 126 12.61 2.59 -4.55
CA PHE A 126 12.38 3.27 -5.81
C PHE A 126 12.81 4.74 -5.78
N VAL A 127 12.47 5.47 -4.73
CA VAL A 127 12.92 6.86 -4.55
C VAL A 127 14.44 6.93 -4.51
N CYS A 128 15.09 6.04 -3.77
CA CYS A 128 16.56 5.95 -3.72
C CYS A 128 17.14 5.68 -5.11
N GLY A 129 16.57 4.77 -5.89
CA GLY A 129 17.02 4.50 -7.26
C GLY A 129 16.86 5.70 -8.20
N VAL A 130 15.81 6.50 -8.02
CA VAL A 130 15.60 7.74 -8.79
C VAL A 130 16.59 8.83 -8.38
N VAL A 131 16.85 9.02 -7.08
CA VAL A 131 17.68 10.10 -6.55
C VAL A 131 19.17 9.80 -6.67
N PHE A 132 19.58 8.58 -6.33
CA PHE A 132 20.99 8.18 -6.26
C PHE A 132 21.45 7.32 -7.45
N GLY A 133 20.53 6.95 -8.35
CA GLY A 133 20.78 6.08 -9.49
C GLY A 133 20.45 4.60 -9.22
N TRP A 134 20.24 3.86 -10.31
CA TRP A 134 19.97 2.42 -10.32
C TRP A 134 21.24 1.58 -10.42
#